data_AF-A0A5C6JZV7-F1
#
_entry.id   AF-A0A5C6JZV7-F1
#
_cell.length_a   1.000
_cell.length_b   1.000
_cell.length_c   1.000
_cell.angle_alpha   90.00
_cell.angle_beta   90.00
_cell.angle_gamma   90.00
#
_symmetry.space_group_name_H-M   'P 1'
#
loop_
_entity.id
_entity.type
_entity.pdbx_description
1 polymer ?
#
loop_
_entity_poly.entity_id
_entity_poly.type
_entity_poly.pdbx_seq_one_letter_code
_entity_poly.pdbx_strand_id
1 'polypeptide(L)'
;MIHSFIAHTSPGRSRVFALVRRPGDELDAVVTLGSADLHLTEELVSTLNSFLYDRDEKALGRVLNRVPKAVRMAAQQYLRDKCAPVMGAFTECGPVEAVREAVYFGRIDDEIEDYLEGAYTIGLGVRMSNERKSDGGVGWVVPLLSEEVSVPASAEPRTWAVPAGAKLVKTWTSERLTGGAGPVRSALQVAEEATAQGRWVRIHTLLHSRYDVDFEGRGTSEFVVDVFDAPIPLEHSEE
;
A
#
# COMPACT_ATOMS: atom_id res chain seq x y z
N MET A 1 6.43 -11.86 4.76
CA MET A 1 4.98 -11.51 4.66
C MET A 1 4.18 -12.79 4.43
N ILE A 2 2.90 -12.86 4.80
CA ILE A 2 2.04 -13.99 4.39
C ILE A 2 1.77 -13.85 2.89
N HIS A 3 2.22 -14.83 2.11
CA HIS A 3 2.05 -14.85 0.66
C HIS A 3 0.70 -15.45 0.26
N SER A 4 0.32 -16.55 0.90
CA SER A 4 -0.97 -17.21 0.66
C SER A 4 -1.33 -18.15 1.80
N PHE A 5 -2.59 -18.57 1.83
CA PHE A 5 -3.07 -19.68 2.63
C PHE A 5 -3.22 -20.92 1.75
N ILE A 6 -2.82 -22.07 2.28
CA ILE A 6 -2.95 -23.38 1.63
C ILE A 6 -3.57 -24.39 2.59
N ALA A 7 -4.25 -25.39 2.06
CA ALA A 7 -4.77 -26.48 2.86
C ALA A 7 -4.10 -27.81 2.51
N HIS A 8 -3.79 -28.59 3.54
CA HIS A 8 -3.45 -30.00 3.42
C HIS A 8 -4.59 -30.84 3.98
N THR A 9 -5.37 -31.43 3.07
CA THR A 9 -6.53 -32.27 3.41
C THR A 9 -6.15 -33.74 3.49
N SER A 10 -6.63 -34.40 4.54
CA SER A 10 -6.55 -35.86 4.74
C SER A 10 -7.95 -36.39 5.08
N PRO A 11 -8.21 -37.71 5.00
CA PRO A 11 -9.57 -38.26 5.06
C PRO A 11 -10.43 -37.88 6.28
N GLY A 12 -9.83 -37.41 7.38
CA GLY A 12 -10.57 -36.98 8.59
C GLY A 12 -10.29 -35.55 9.06
N ARG A 13 -9.42 -34.79 8.37
CA ARG A 13 -9.05 -33.42 8.77
C ARG A 13 -8.47 -32.64 7.62
N SER A 14 -8.72 -31.33 7.59
CA SER A 14 -7.99 -30.40 6.74
C SER A 14 -7.25 -29.38 7.57
N ARG A 15 -5.94 -29.25 7.35
CA ARG A 15 -5.10 -28.26 8.03
C ARG A 15 -4.83 -27.10 7.09
N VAL A 16 -5.18 -25.90 7.52
CA VAL A 16 -4.89 -24.67 6.81
C VAL A 16 -3.59 -24.08 7.36
N PHE A 17 -2.68 -23.75 6.46
CA PHE A 17 -1.40 -23.12 6.73
C PHE A 17 -1.32 -21.78 6.02
N ALA A 18 -0.56 -20.85 6.58
CA ALA A 18 -0.11 -19.65 5.90
C ALA A 18 1.32 -19.89 5.40
N LEU A 19 1.55 -19.63 4.12
CA LEU A 19 2.87 -19.60 3.53
C LEU A 19 3.50 -18.24 3.83
N VAL A 20 4.56 -18.23 4.63
CA VAL A 20 5.27 -17.01 5.02
C VAL A 20 6.57 -16.96 4.24
N ARG A 21 6.71 -15.98 3.33
CA ARG A 21 7.96 -15.72 2.61
C ARG A 21 8.92 -14.93 3.50
N ARG A 22 10.06 -15.56 3.80
CA ARG A 22 11.26 -15.07 4.52
C ARG A 22 12.48 -15.77 3.90
N PRO A 23 13.74 -15.42 4.27
CA PRO A 23 14.90 -16.24 3.92
C PRO A 23 14.74 -17.64 4.55
N GLY A 24 14.17 -18.58 3.77
CA GLY A 24 13.59 -19.83 4.25
C GLY A 24 12.06 -19.74 4.24
N ASP A 25 11.42 -20.41 3.28
CA ASP A 25 9.96 -20.49 3.22
C ASP A 25 9.44 -21.27 4.43
N GLU A 26 8.52 -20.68 5.19
CA GLU A 26 7.93 -21.27 6.39
C GLU A 26 6.41 -21.47 6.23
N LEU A 27 5.90 -22.54 6.83
CA LEU A 27 4.46 -22.83 6.92
C LEU A 27 3.98 -22.67 8.35
N ASP A 28 3.19 -21.62 8.58
CA ASP A 28 2.56 -21.36 9.87
C ASP A 28 1.18 -22.02 9.92
N ALA A 29 0.91 -22.79 10.98
CA ALA A 29 -0.40 -23.41 11.15
C ALA A 29 -1.45 -22.37 11.57
N VAL A 30 -2.58 -22.33 10.84
CA VAL A 30 -3.66 -21.35 11.05
C VAL A 30 -4.83 -22.00 11.77
N VAL A 31 -5.43 -23.01 11.14
CA VAL A 31 -6.59 -23.73 11.67
C VAL A 31 -6.62 -25.19 11.21
N THR A 32 -7.43 -26.01 11.86
CA THR A 32 -7.75 -27.36 11.41
C THR A 32 -9.26 -27.56 11.40
N LEU A 33 -9.81 -28.01 10.28
CA LEU A 33 -11.19 -28.45 10.15
C LEU A 33 -11.27 -29.96 10.38
N GLY A 34 -12.31 -30.39 11.09
CA GLY A 34 -12.63 -31.80 11.29
C GLY A 34 -13.39 -32.41 10.11
N SER A 35 -13.61 -33.72 10.17
CA SER A 35 -14.29 -34.49 9.11
C SER A 35 -15.67 -33.95 8.71
N ALA A 36 -16.43 -33.38 9.66
CA ALA A 36 -17.75 -32.82 9.40
C ALA A 36 -17.72 -31.56 8.51
N ASP A 37 -16.61 -30.83 8.52
CA ASP A 37 -16.50 -29.49 7.94
C ASP A 37 -15.52 -29.43 6.76
N LEU A 38 -15.01 -30.57 6.28
CA LEU A 38 -14.01 -30.61 5.19
C LEU A 38 -14.49 -29.90 3.92
N HIS A 39 -15.80 -29.94 3.66
CA HIS A 39 -16.43 -29.27 2.51
C HIS A 39 -16.28 -27.74 2.53
N LEU A 40 -15.96 -27.13 3.68
CA LEU A 40 -15.72 -25.69 3.82
C LEU A 40 -14.26 -25.30 3.60
N THR A 41 -13.35 -26.27 3.42
CA THR A 41 -11.91 -26.02 3.33
C THR A 41 -11.55 -25.08 2.19
N GLU A 42 -12.00 -25.38 0.97
CA GLU A 42 -11.64 -24.61 -0.23
C GLU A 42 -12.20 -23.18 -0.15
N GLU A 43 -13.46 -23.05 0.29
CA GLU A 43 -14.10 -21.75 0.47
C GLU A 43 -13.40 -20.90 1.54
N LEU A 44 -12.99 -21.51 2.66
CA LEU A 44 -12.23 -20.84 3.70
C LEU A 44 -10.86 -20.39 3.20
N VAL A 45 -10.11 -21.26 2.51
CA VAL A 45 -8.79 -20.92 1.96
C VAL A 45 -8.89 -19.81 0.91
N SER A 46 -9.84 -19.92 -0.02
CA SER A 46 -10.09 -18.92 -1.05
C SER A 46 -10.39 -17.56 -0.41
N THR A 47 -11.31 -17.53 0.57
CA THR A 47 -11.70 -16.29 1.23
C THR A 47 -10.58 -15.68 2.08
N LEU A 48 -9.78 -16.51 2.76
CA LEU A 48 -8.60 -16.04 3.49
C LEU A 48 -7.55 -15.43 2.55
N ASN A 49 -7.36 -16.02 1.36
CA ASN A 49 -6.49 -15.46 0.33
C ASN A 49 -7.04 -14.14 -0.22
N SER A 50 -8.32 -14.07 -0.61
CA SER A 50 -8.96 -12.81 -1.02
C SER A 50 -8.84 -11.72 0.05
N PHE A 51 -8.98 -12.08 1.34
CA PHE A 51 -8.83 -11.16 2.46
C PHE A 51 -7.40 -10.60 2.60
N LEU A 52 -6.37 -11.28 2.09
CA LEU A 52 -5.01 -10.72 2.07
C LEU A 52 -4.92 -9.48 1.16
N TYR A 53 -5.66 -9.50 0.05
CA TYR A 53 -5.67 -8.44 -0.95
C TYR A 53 -6.71 -7.35 -0.62
N ASP A 54 -7.98 -7.75 -0.54
CA ASP A 54 -9.10 -6.79 -0.59
C ASP A 54 -9.57 -6.33 0.79
N ARG A 55 -9.08 -6.97 1.88
CA ARG A 55 -9.46 -6.70 3.27
C ARG A 55 -10.99 -6.70 3.54
N ASP A 56 -11.79 -7.37 2.71
CA ASP A 56 -13.24 -7.43 2.87
C ASP A 56 -13.67 -8.29 4.07
N GLU A 57 -13.85 -7.62 5.22
CA GLU A 57 -14.34 -8.25 6.45
C GLU A 57 -15.74 -8.86 6.32
N LYS A 58 -16.59 -8.34 5.42
CA LYS A 58 -17.96 -8.86 5.22
C LYS A 58 -17.93 -10.17 4.44
N ALA A 59 -17.14 -10.25 3.38
CA ALA A 59 -16.91 -11.51 2.67
C ALA A 59 -16.30 -12.57 3.59
N LEU A 60 -15.26 -12.19 4.33
CA LEU A 60 -14.64 -13.08 5.32
C LEU A 60 -15.64 -13.51 6.39
N GLY A 61 -16.43 -12.60 6.92
CA GLY A 61 -17.45 -12.88 7.94
C GLY A 61 -18.51 -13.88 7.48
N ARG A 62 -18.94 -13.84 6.22
CA ARG A 62 -19.92 -14.79 5.66
C ARG A 62 -19.43 -16.23 5.74
N VAL A 63 -18.16 -16.48 5.41
CA VAL A 63 -17.56 -17.81 5.44
C VAL A 63 -17.20 -18.23 6.87
N LEU A 64 -16.65 -17.30 7.65
CA LEU A 64 -16.31 -17.56 9.05
C LEU A 64 -17.53 -17.88 9.92
N ASN A 65 -18.73 -17.41 9.57
CA ASN A 65 -19.96 -17.74 10.29
C ASN A 65 -20.49 -19.16 9.99
N ARG A 66 -19.97 -19.82 8.95
CA ARG A 66 -20.36 -21.18 8.56
C ARG A 66 -19.42 -22.25 9.11
N VAL A 67 -18.18 -21.91 9.44
CA VAL A 67 -17.22 -22.84 10.07
C VAL A 67 -17.46 -22.97 11.58
N PRO A 68 -16.96 -24.04 12.22
CA PRO A 68 -17.06 -24.19 13.67
C PRO A 68 -16.48 -23.01 14.43
N LYS A 69 -17.06 -22.68 15.59
CA LYS A 69 -16.64 -21.54 16.44
C LYS A 69 -15.14 -21.53 16.72
N ALA A 70 -14.54 -22.69 16.99
CA ALA A 70 -13.11 -22.82 17.26
C ALA A 70 -12.26 -22.46 16.03
N VAL A 71 -12.68 -22.88 14.83
CA VAL A 71 -12.03 -22.53 13.55
C VAL A 71 -12.15 -21.04 13.32
N ARG A 72 -13.34 -20.45 13.50
CA ARG A 72 -13.55 -19.00 13.39
C ARG A 72 -12.63 -18.22 14.32
N MET A 73 -12.60 -18.57 15.61
CA MET A 73 -11.79 -17.88 16.61
C MET A 73 -10.30 -17.99 16.29
N ALA A 74 -9.82 -19.16 15.90
CA ALA A 74 -8.41 -19.37 15.56
C ALA A 74 -8.01 -18.63 14.28
N ALA A 75 -8.85 -18.63 13.23
CA ALA A 75 -8.61 -17.84 12.03
C ALA A 75 -8.59 -16.33 12.33
N GLN A 76 -9.55 -15.83 13.10
CA GLN A 76 -9.60 -14.41 13.51
C GLN A 76 -8.41 -14.02 14.38
N GLN A 77 -7.99 -14.88 15.30
CA GLN A 77 -6.83 -14.65 16.15
C GLN A 77 -5.55 -14.63 15.33
N TYR A 78 -5.38 -15.59 14.41
CA TYR A 78 -4.23 -15.64 13.52
C TYR A 78 -4.14 -14.38 12.65
N LEU A 79 -5.26 -13.98 12.03
CA LEU A 79 -5.32 -12.75 11.23
C LEU A 79 -5.01 -11.52 12.10
N ARG A 80 -5.51 -11.46 13.34
CA ARG A 80 -5.18 -10.35 14.26
C ARG A 80 -3.70 -10.30 14.61
N ASP A 81 -3.06 -11.44 14.84
CA ASP A 81 -1.69 -11.51 15.35
C ASP A 81 -0.63 -11.43 14.25
N LYS A 82 -0.93 -11.99 13.07
CA LYS A 82 0.03 -12.18 11.96
C LYS A 82 -0.33 -11.40 10.71
N CYS A 83 -1.60 -11.03 10.57
CA CYS A 83 -2.06 -10.03 9.61
C CYS A 83 -2.48 -8.74 10.35
N ALA A 84 -1.92 -8.48 11.53
CA ALA A 84 -2.15 -7.23 12.25
C ALA A 84 -1.94 -6.08 11.26
N PRO A 85 -2.86 -5.09 11.19
CA PRO A 85 -2.56 -3.87 10.46
C PRO A 85 -1.26 -3.34 11.04
N VAL A 86 -0.19 -3.35 10.25
CA VAL A 86 1.08 -2.79 10.68
C VAL A 86 0.80 -1.30 10.82
N MET A 87 0.71 -0.80 12.05
CA MET A 87 0.62 0.64 12.27
C MET A 87 1.89 1.27 11.70
N GLY A 88 1.72 2.01 10.59
CA GLY A 88 2.81 2.52 9.74
C GLY A 88 2.71 2.06 8.28
N ALA A 89 1.96 1.00 7.99
CA ALA A 89 1.64 0.52 6.65
C ALA A 89 0.16 0.76 6.33
N PHE A 90 -0.09 1.90 5.69
CA PHE A 90 -1.23 2.25 4.84
C PHE A 90 -2.64 2.31 5.48
N THR A 91 -3.44 3.21 4.90
CA THR A 91 -4.87 3.38 5.11
C THR A 91 -5.63 2.11 4.71
N GLU A 92 -6.91 2.02 5.04
CA GLU A 92 -7.81 0.85 4.99
C GLU A 92 -7.99 0.14 3.62
N CYS A 93 -7.13 0.40 2.63
CA CYS A 93 -7.30 0.04 1.21
C CYS A 93 -6.20 -0.90 0.63
N GLY A 94 -5.50 -1.67 1.47
CA GLY A 94 -4.72 -2.83 1.00
C GLY A 94 -3.17 -2.71 1.10
N PRO A 95 -2.44 -3.83 1.00
CA PRO A 95 -0.98 -3.85 1.10
C PRO A 95 -0.30 -3.56 -0.24
N VAL A 96 0.69 -2.66 -0.26
CA VAL A 96 1.59 -2.48 -1.40
C VAL A 96 3.02 -2.75 -0.96
N GLU A 97 3.69 -3.73 -1.57
CA GLU A 97 5.08 -4.07 -1.24
C GLU A 97 6.04 -3.07 -1.91
N ALA A 98 7.10 -2.65 -1.21
CA ALA A 98 8.18 -1.91 -1.85
C ALA A 98 8.94 -2.87 -2.78
N VAL A 99 8.85 -2.64 -4.10
CA VAL A 99 9.58 -3.43 -5.11
C VAL A 99 10.99 -2.90 -5.34
N ARG A 100 11.25 -1.65 -4.92
CA ARG A 100 12.56 -1.03 -4.90
C ARG A 100 12.65 -0.09 -3.70
N GLU A 101 13.54 -0.42 -2.77
CA GLU A 101 13.59 0.19 -1.43
C GLU A 101 13.77 1.71 -1.47
N ALA A 102 14.69 2.23 -2.30
CA ALA A 102 14.78 3.65 -2.62
C ALA A 102 15.72 3.92 -3.82
N VAL A 103 15.35 4.86 -4.68
CA VAL A 103 16.29 5.50 -5.62
C VAL A 103 16.48 6.96 -5.22
N TYR A 104 17.73 7.40 -5.19
CA TYR A 104 18.11 8.74 -4.78
C TYR A 104 18.39 9.63 -5.98
N PHE A 105 17.77 10.81 -6.00
CA PHE A 105 18.00 11.84 -7.01
C PHE A 105 18.51 13.12 -6.35
N GLY A 106 19.45 13.79 -7.01
CA GLY A 106 20.09 14.99 -6.47
C GLY A 106 19.29 16.28 -6.66
N ARG A 107 18.34 16.28 -7.59
CA ARG A 107 17.52 17.44 -7.97
C ARG A 107 16.31 16.97 -8.77
N ILE A 108 15.37 17.88 -9.02
CA ILE A 108 14.33 17.66 -10.02
C ILE A 108 14.90 18.03 -11.39
N ASP A 109 15.06 17.03 -12.26
CA ASP A 109 15.48 17.16 -13.64
C ASP A 109 14.79 16.11 -14.52
N ASP A 110 15.20 15.97 -15.77
CA ASP A 110 14.55 15.07 -16.73
C ASP A 110 14.74 13.59 -16.34
N GLU A 111 15.79 13.23 -15.59
CA GLU A 111 16.03 11.83 -15.18
C GLU A 111 14.96 11.36 -14.19
N ILE A 112 14.63 12.17 -13.17
CA ILE A 112 13.57 11.83 -12.22
C ILE A 112 12.19 11.90 -12.87
N GLU A 113 11.98 12.80 -13.84
CA GLU A 113 10.72 12.82 -14.60
C GLU A 113 10.55 11.52 -15.40
N ASP A 114 11.54 11.14 -16.21
CA ASP A 114 11.52 9.91 -17.01
C ASP A 114 11.31 8.68 -16.11
N TYR A 115 11.93 8.67 -14.92
CA TYR A 115 11.78 7.61 -13.94
C TYR A 115 10.33 7.48 -13.43
N LEU A 116 9.71 8.62 -13.08
CA LEU A 116 8.34 8.67 -12.60
C LEU A 116 7.32 8.37 -13.72
N GLU A 117 7.55 8.87 -14.94
CA GLU A 117 6.74 8.54 -16.12
C GLU A 117 6.81 7.05 -16.44
N GLY A 118 8.01 6.46 -16.36
CA GLY A 118 8.21 5.04 -16.52
C GLY A 118 7.42 4.22 -15.49
N ALA A 119 7.56 4.56 -14.20
CA ALA A 119 6.83 3.89 -13.12
C ALA A 119 5.30 4.00 -13.28
N TYR A 120 4.80 5.20 -13.59
CA TYR A 120 3.39 5.48 -13.83
C TYR A 120 2.84 4.69 -15.03
N THR A 121 3.59 4.62 -16.14
CA THR A 121 3.16 3.95 -17.38
C THR A 121 2.97 2.44 -17.19
N ILE A 122 3.76 1.82 -16.33
CA ILE A 122 3.68 0.39 -16.03
C ILE A 122 2.82 0.06 -14.80
N GLY A 123 2.20 1.06 -14.18
CA GLY A 123 1.27 0.88 -13.05
C GLY A 123 1.93 0.60 -11.70
N LEU A 124 3.19 1.02 -11.50
CA LEU A 124 3.82 0.94 -10.18
C LEU A 124 3.38 2.11 -9.29
N GLY A 125 3.23 1.83 -8.00
CA GLY A 125 3.03 2.88 -7.02
C GLY A 125 4.30 3.69 -6.82
N VAL A 126 4.17 5.00 -6.70
CA VAL A 126 5.28 5.91 -6.40
C VAL A 126 5.11 6.44 -4.99
N ARG A 127 6.19 6.48 -4.23
CA ARG A 127 6.36 7.41 -3.12
C ARG A 127 7.65 8.18 -3.34
N MET A 128 7.61 9.47 -3.09
CA MET A 128 8.76 10.33 -3.25
C MET A 128 8.72 11.42 -2.18
N SER A 129 9.84 11.65 -1.50
CA SER A 129 9.96 12.74 -0.53
C SER A 129 11.25 13.50 -0.71
N ASN A 130 11.21 14.80 -0.45
CA ASN A 130 12.45 15.57 -0.33
C ASN A 130 13.09 15.34 1.04
N GLU A 131 14.41 15.33 1.05
CA GLU A 131 15.24 15.16 2.23
C GLU A 131 16.43 16.10 2.17
N ARG A 132 16.89 16.55 3.33
CA ARG A 132 18.07 17.38 3.47
C ARG A 132 19.27 16.48 3.67
N LYS A 133 20.22 16.58 2.76
CA LYS A 133 21.50 15.87 2.79
C LYS A 133 22.43 16.44 3.84
N SER A 134 23.44 15.67 4.20
CA SER A 134 24.49 16.06 5.15
C SER A 134 25.26 17.33 4.74
N ASP A 135 25.37 17.62 3.45
CA ASP A 135 25.99 18.84 2.90
C ASP A 135 25.07 20.07 2.91
N GLY A 136 23.84 19.93 3.41
CA GLY A 136 22.80 20.97 3.42
C GLY A 136 22.02 21.09 2.11
N GLY A 137 22.38 20.32 1.07
CA GLY A 137 21.61 20.20 -0.16
C GLY A 137 20.29 19.48 0.05
N VAL A 138 19.38 19.58 -0.93
CA VAL A 138 18.13 18.83 -0.95
C VAL A 138 18.24 17.70 -1.95
N GLY A 139 17.90 16.48 -1.53
CA GLY A 139 17.74 15.31 -2.37
C GLY A 139 16.30 14.82 -2.39
N TRP A 140 16.05 13.86 -3.28
CA TRP A 140 14.77 13.19 -3.41
C TRP A 140 14.95 11.69 -3.28
N VAL A 141 14.14 11.07 -2.43
CA VAL A 141 14.13 9.63 -2.20
C VAL A 141 12.86 9.08 -2.82
N VAL A 142 12.98 8.13 -3.73
CA VAL A 142 11.86 7.58 -4.49
C VAL A 142 11.77 6.06 -4.29
N PRO A 143 11.01 5.59 -3.30
CA PRO A 143 10.57 4.20 -3.24
C PRO A 143 9.54 3.89 -4.34
N LEU A 144 9.71 2.75 -5.01
CA LEU A 144 8.67 2.19 -5.89
C LEU A 144 7.92 1.07 -5.19
N LEU A 145 6.62 1.04 -5.42
CA LEU A 145 5.70 0.10 -4.84
C LEU A 145 5.11 -0.80 -5.93
N SER A 146 4.70 -2.02 -5.56
CA SER A 146 4.21 -3.04 -6.48
C SER A 146 3.00 -2.63 -7.32
N GLU A 147 2.17 -1.73 -6.77
CA GLU A 147 0.95 -1.25 -7.40
C GLU A 147 0.55 0.11 -6.80
N GLU A 148 -0.42 0.77 -7.43
CA GLU A 148 -1.02 1.98 -6.89
C GLU A 148 -2.06 1.63 -5.80
N VAL A 149 -2.20 2.50 -4.80
CA VAL A 149 -3.25 2.31 -3.79
C VAL A 149 -4.59 2.72 -4.39
N SER A 150 -5.55 1.80 -4.45
CA SER A 150 -6.91 2.11 -4.87
C SER A 150 -7.64 2.93 -3.81
N VAL A 151 -8.27 4.03 -4.22
CA VAL A 151 -9.09 4.88 -3.35
C VAL A 151 -10.50 5.02 -3.91
N PRO A 152 -11.55 4.93 -3.06
CA PRO A 152 -12.93 5.23 -3.45
C PRO A 152 -13.10 6.65 -4.02
N ALA A 153 -14.09 6.84 -4.89
CA ALA A 153 -14.39 8.14 -5.51
C ALA A 153 -14.66 9.30 -4.52
N SER A 154 -15.19 8.97 -3.34
CA SER A 154 -15.51 9.92 -2.27
C SER A 154 -14.39 10.12 -1.25
N ALA A 155 -13.33 9.32 -1.33
CA ALA A 155 -12.24 9.37 -0.37
C ALA A 155 -11.32 10.57 -0.61
N GLU A 156 -10.66 11.04 0.44
CA GLU A 156 -9.54 11.96 0.25
C GLU A 156 -8.44 11.25 -0.56
N PRO A 157 -7.81 11.93 -1.53
CA PRO A 157 -6.77 11.35 -2.39
C PRO A 157 -5.45 11.14 -1.63
N ARG A 158 -5.44 11.06 -0.30
CA ARG A 158 -4.22 10.90 0.49
C ARG A 158 -4.03 9.45 0.88
N THR A 159 -3.09 8.78 0.21
CA THR A 159 -2.72 7.38 0.47
C THR A 159 -1.44 7.27 1.31
N TRP A 160 -0.82 8.40 1.64
CA TRP A 160 0.35 8.49 2.51
C TRP A 160 0.01 9.24 3.81
N ALA A 161 0.14 8.54 4.95
CA ALA A 161 -0.12 9.11 6.26
C ALA A 161 0.68 10.39 6.50
N VAL A 162 0.00 11.40 7.05
CA VAL A 162 0.62 12.65 7.47
C VAL A 162 1.66 12.35 8.56
N PRO A 163 2.89 12.82 8.41
CA PRO A 163 3.91 12.64 9.44
C PRO A 163 3.47 13.22 10.78
N ALA A 164 3.83 12.54 11.88
CA ALA A 164 3.54 13.02 13.23
C ALA A 164 4.13 14.44 13.43
N GLY A 165 3.29 15.37 13.89
CA GLY A 165 3.71 16.76 14.14
C GLY A 165 3.84 17.64 12.89
N ALA A 166 3.73 17.09 11.68
CA ALA A 166 3.71 17.87 10.45
C ALA A 166 2.29 18.38 10.16
N LYS A 167 2.15 19.69 9.92
CA LYS A 167 0.87 20.29 9.52
C LYS A 167 0.78 20.35 8.01
N LEU A 168 -0.29 19.82 7.42
CA LEU A 168 -0.52 19.91 5.98
C LEU A 168 -0.90 21.34 5.58
N VAL A 169 -0.23 21.90 4.57
CA VAL A 169 -0.58 23.20 3.96
C VAL A 169 -1.52 23.00 2.79
N LYS A 170 -1.18 22.08 1.88
CA LYS A 170 -1.99 21.78 0.69
C LYS A 170 -1.74 20.34 0.23
N THR A 171 -2.78 19.76 -0.35
CA THR A 171 -2.70 18.56 -1.21
C THR A 171 -3.08 19.00 -2.62
N TRP A 172 -2.21 18.75 -3.59
CA TRP A 172 -2.47 18.92 -5.02
C TRP A 172 -2.66 17.54 -5.67
N THR A 173 -3.52 17.44 -6.68
CA THR A 173 -3.73 16.21 -7.45
C THR A 173 -3.63 16.49 -8.95
N SER A 174 -3.19 15.49 -9.72
CA SER A 174 -3.10 15.60 -11.18
C SER A 174 -4.44 15.66 -11.89
N GLU A 175 -5.56 15.41 -11.20
CA GLU A 175 -6.90 15.76 -11.67
C GLU A 175 -6.96 17.26 -12.07
N ARG A 176 -6.24 18.12 -11.34
CA ARG A 176 -6.15 19.56 -11.59
C ARG A 176 -4.84 19.89 -12.31
N LEU A 177 -4.78 19.56 -13.60
CA LEU A 177 -3.64 19.91 -14.45
C LEU A 177 -3.37 21.42 -14.42
N THR A 178 -2.14 21.78 -14.09
CA THR A 178 -1.65 23.16 -14.10
C THR A 178 -0.97 23.44 -15.42
N GLY A 179 -1.71 23.99 -16.38
CA GLY A 179 -1.19 24.27 -17.73
C GLY A 179 -1.19 23.03 -18.64
N GLY A 180 -0.57 23.16 -19.82
CA GLY A 180 -0.53 22.08 -20.83
C GLY A 180 0.49 20.98 -20.56
N ALA A 181 1.09 20.92 -19.38
CA ALA A 181 2.07 19.91 -19.00
C ALA A 181 1.38 18.61 -18.54
N GLY A 182 2.07 17.48 -18.70
CA GLY A 182 1.60 16.17 -18.23
C GLY A 182 1.49 16.08 -16.70
N PRO A 183 0.90 15.00 -16.16
CA PRO A 183 0.68 14.83 -14.72
C PRO A 183 1.98 14.78 -13.92
N VAL A 184 3.02 14.09 -14.43
CA VAL A 184 4.33 13.98 -13.78
C VAL A 184 5.01 15.35 -13.67
N ARG A 185 5.16 16.05 -14.81
CA ARG A 185 5.78 17.38 -14.83
C ARG A 185 5.04 18.36 -13.91
N SER A 186 3.71 18.31 -13.89
CA SER A 186 2.89 19.16 -13.02
C SER A 186 3.15 18.86 -11.54
N ALA A 187 3.23 17.57 -11.16
CA ALA A 187 3.55 17.17 -9.79
C ALA A 187 4.95 17.66 -9.36
N LEU A 188 5.93 17.50 -10.24
CA LEU A 188 7.31 17.95 -10.02
C LEU A 188 7.41 19.47 -9.88
N GLN A 189 6.68 20.25 -10.67
CA GLN A 189 6.64 21.71 -10.54
C GLN A 189 6.10 22.15 -9.17
N VAL A 190 4.99 21.56 -8.72
CA VAL A 190 4.43 21.86 -7.39
C VAL A 190 5.44 21.51 -6.29
N ALA A 191 6.15 20.40 -6.46
CA ALA A 191 7.15 19.93 -5.52
C ALA A 191 8.40 20.83 -5.49
N GLU A 192 8.85 21.29 -6.64
CA GLU A 192 9.99 22.21 -6.78
C GLU A 192 9.69 23.57 -6.14
N GLU A 193 8.53 24.15 -6.41
CA GLU A 193 8.09 25.42 -5.83
C GLU A 193 8.03 25.37 -4.29
N ALA A 194 7.47 24.28 -3.74
CA ALA A 194 7.37 24.11 -2.29
C ALA A 194 8.73 23.81 -1.65
N THR A 195 9.58 23.05 -2.33
CA THR A 195 10.95 22.75 -1.88
C THR A 195 11.82 24.01 -1.86
N ALA A 196 11.69 24.89 -2.85
CA ALA A 196 12.38 26.18 -2.89
C ALA A 196 11.99 27.10 -1.71
N GLN A 197 10.82 26.88 -1.11
CA GLN A 197 10.37 27.55 0.12
C GLN A 197 10.85 26.85 1.41
N GLY A 198 11.70 25.81 1.29
CA GLY A 198 12.24 25.05 2.42
C GLY A 198 11.23 24.10 3.08
N ARG A 199 10.14 23.74 2.38
CA ARG A 199 9.06 22.91 2.92
C ARG A 199 9.28 21.43 2.64
N TRP A 200 8.85 20.59 3.56
CA TRP A 200 8.73 19.16 3.32
C TRP A 200 7.62 18.90 2.30
N VAL A 201 7.95 18.11 1.29
CA VAL A 201 7.07 17.68 0.21
C VAL A 201 7.09 16.17 0.10
N ARG A 202 5.91 15.60 -0.13
CA ARG A 202 5.72 14.21 -0.51
C ARG A 202 4.92 14.12 -1.80
N ILE A 203 5.37 13.29 -2.72
CA ILE A 203 4.65 12.90 -3.93
C ILE A 203 4.27 11.42 -3.79
N HIS A 204 3.05 11.06 -4.15
CA HIS A 204 2.63 9.66 -4.23
C HIS A 204 1.62 9.45 -5.35
N THR A 205 1.45 8.21 -5.77
CA THR A 205 0.39 7.83 -6.72
C THR A 205 -0.72 7.04 -6.04
N LEU A 206 -1.89 7.10 -6.68
CA LEU A 206 -3.08 6.34 -6.31
C LEU A 206 -3.87 5.98 -7.56
N LEU A 207 -4.72 4.97 -7.42
CA LEU A 207 -5.73 4.61 -8.41
C LEU A 207 -7.09 5.10 -7.91
N HIS A 208 -7.55 6.24 -8.44
CA HIS A 208 -8.81 6.84 -8.04
C HIS A 208 -9.97 6.13 -8.73
N SER A 209 -10.72 5.34 -7.98
CA SER A 209 -11.86 4.59 -8.50
C SER A 209 -12.96 5.53 -8.94
N ARG A 210 -13.66 5.18 -10.04
CA ARG A 210 -14.80 5.97 -10.52
C ARG A 210 -16.02 5.90 -9.62
N TYR A 211 -16.08 4.87 -8.77
CA TYR A 211 -17.19 4.60 -7.87
C TYR A 211 -16.65 4.27 -6.48
N ASP A 212 -17.44 4.53 -5.44
CA ASP A 212 -17.07 4.18 -4.06
C ASP A 212 -17.02 2.67 -3.82
N VAL A 213 -17.74 1.92 -4.64
CA VAL A 213 -17.76 0.47 -4.65
C VAL A 213 -17.44 0.03 -6.07
N ASP A 214 -16.18 -0.30 -6.31
CA ASP A 214 -15.69 -0.77 -7.61
C ASP A 214 -14.98 -2.11 -7.45
N PHE A 215 -15.66 -3.17 -7.88
CA PHE A 215 -15.15 -4.54 -7.84
C PHE A 215 -14.27 -4.89 -9.04
N GLU A 216 -14.20 -4.00 -10.05
CA GLU A 216 -13.51 -4.25 -11.31
C GLU A 216 -12.17 -3.49 -11.42
N GLY A 217 -11.81 -2.71 -10.40
CA GLY A 217 -10.55 -1.96 -10.36
C GLY A 217 -10.46 -0.86 -11.41
N ARG A 218 -11.59 -0.26 -11.80
CA ARG A 218 -11.65 0.77 -12.84
C ARG A 218 -11.40 2.16 -12.22
N GLY A 219 -10.14 2.53 -12.17
CA GLY A 219 -9.74 3.86 -11.71
C GLY A 219 -9.01 4.71 -12.75
N THR A 220 -8.70 5.93 -12.35
CA THR A 220 -7.72 6.78 -13.01
C THR A 220 -6.53 6.94 -12.09
N SER A 221 -5.35 6.62 -12.61
CA SER A 221 -4.11 6.81 -11.90
C SER A 221 -3.84 8.31 -11.75
N GLU A 222 -3.53 8.74 -10.54
CA GLU A 222 -3.28 10.15 -10.22
C GLU A 222 -2.00 10.33 -9.42
N PHE A 223 -1.30 11.43 -9.68
CA PHE A 223 -0.26 11.95 -8.81
C PHE A 223 -0.85 12.87 -7.77
N VAL A 224 -0.35 12.76 -6.56
CA VAL A 224 -0.73 13.58 -5.42
C VAL A 224 0.52 14.18 -4.79
N VAL A 225 0.49 15.48 -4.52
CA VAL A 225 1.58 16.21 -3.89
C VAL A 225 1.09 16.83 -2.59
N ASP A 226 1.57 16.31 -1.46
CA ASP A 226 1.33 16.85 -0.14
C ASP A 226 2.48 17.79 0.24
N VAL A 227 2.14 19.02 0.62
CA VAL A 227 3.08 20.04 1.09
C VAL A 227 2.80 20.33 2.56
N PHE A 228 3.83 20.21 3.39
CA PHE A 228 3.72 20.42 4.83
C PHE A 228 4.32 21.75 5.27
N ASP A 229 3.76 22.31 6.34
CA ASP A 229 4.28 23.44 7.10
C ASP A 229 5.32 22.92 8.09
N ALA A 230 6.36 22.29 7.55
CA ALA A 230 7.44 21.64 8.28
C ALA A 230 8.74 21.77 7.48
N PRO A 231 9.89 21.86 8.15
CA PRO A 231 11.18 21.86 7.46
C PRO A 231 11.40 20.51 6.75
N ILE A 232 12.18 20.53 5.68
CA ILE A 232 12.64 19.32 4.98
C ILE A 232 13.39 18.44 6.00
N PRO A 233 13.00 17.17 6.19
CA PRO A 233 13.63 16.27 7.15
C PRO A 233 15.08 16.00 6.76
N LEU A 234 15.95 15.76 7.74
CA LEU A 234 17.31 15.26 7.48
C LEU A 234 17.23 13.82 6.96
N GLU A 235 18.12 13.50 6.02
CA GLU A 235 18.35 12.13 5.53
C GLU A 235 18.43 11.18 6.72
N HIS A 236 17.51 10.21 6.78
CA HIS A 236 17.52 9.22 7.85
C HIS A 236 18.72 8.31 7.60
N SER A 237 19.75 8.45 8.43
CA SER A 237 20.78 7.43 8.55
C SER A 237 20.09 6.19 9.11
N GLU A 238 19.90 5.17 8.29
CA GLU A 238 19.42 3.87 8.77
C GLU A 238 20.40 3.35 9.84
N GLU A 239 19.93 3.23 11.08
CA GLU A 239 20.50 2.32 12.11
C GLU A 239 19.82 0.95 12.02
#